data_AF-A0A970BCJ0-F1
#
_entry.id   AF-A0A970BCJ0-F1
#
_cell.length_a   1.000
_cell.length_b   1.000
_cell.length_c   1.000
_cell.angle_alpha   90.00
_cell.angle_beta   90.00
_cell.angle_gamma   90.00
#
_symmetry.space_group_name_H-M   'P 1'
#
loop_
_entity.id
_entity.type
_entity.pdbx_description
1 polymer ?
#
loop_
_entity_poly.entity_id
_entity_poly.type
_entity_poly.pdbx_seq_one_letter_code
_entity_poly.pdbx_strand_id
1 'polypeptide(L)' 'MGSNKIICNCNQVTEQEIVDAIQNEGADTVEKIQDITEAGTVCGGCIEDIEDILKRLGKL' A
#
# COMPACT_ATOMS: atom_id res chain seq x y z
N MET A 1 -13.09 -6.05 15.02
CA MET A 1 -12.11 -6.89 14.31
C MET A 1 -11.80 -6.14 13.02
N GLY A 2 -10.64 -5.48 12.95
CA GLY A 2 -10.25 -4.71 11.77
C GLY A 2 -10.04 -5.68 10.62
N SER A 3 -10.75 -5.45 9.52
CA SER A 3 -10.63 -6.25 8.30
C SER A 3 -9.24 -5.99 7.72
N ASN A 4 -8.30 -6.94 7.84
CA ASN A 4 -7.05 -6.92 7.08
C ASN A 4 -7.35 -7.25 5.61
N LYS A 5 -7.96 -6.28 4.90
CA LYS A 5 -8.26 -6.40 3.47
C LYS A 5 -6.94 -6.62 2.73
N ILE A 6 -6.85 -7.69 1.95
CA ILE A 6 -5.72 -7.90 1.05
C ILE A 6 -5.85 -6.88 -0.10
N ILE A 7 -4.81 -6.07 -0.28
CA ILE A 7 -4.70 -5.12 -1.39
C ILE A 7 -3.87 -5.75 -2.51
N CYS A 8 -2.72 -6.33 -2.19
CA CYS A 8 -1.89 -7.04 -3.16
C CYS A 8 -2.08 -8.55 -3.04
N ASN A 9 -2.80 -9.17 -3.97
CA ASN A 9 -2.97 -10.63 -4.00
C ASN A 9 -1.71 -11.40 -4.40
N CYS A 10 -0.75 -10.77 -5.09
CA CYS A 10 0.49 -11.44 -5.51
C CYS A 10 1.43 -11.65 -4.33
N ASN A 11 1.63 -10.61 -3.52
CA ASN A 11 2.56 -10.61 -2.40
C ASN A 11 1.85 -10.69 -1.04
N GLN A 12 0.53 -10.89 -1.05
CA GLN A 12 -0.31 -11.03 0.15
C GLN A 12 -0.23 -9.83 1.11
N VAL A 13 -0.07 -8.63 0.55
CA VAL A 13 0.03 -7.38 1.32
C VAL A 13 -1.37 -6.86 1.64
N THR A 14 -1.57 -6.52 2.90
CA THR A 14 -2.81 -5.99 3.46
C THR A 14 -2.85 -4.45 3.43
N GLU A 15 -4.04 -3.90 3.54
CA GLU A 15 -4.24 -2.44 3.69
C GLU A 15 -3.53 -1.90 4.93
N GLN A 16 -3.48 -2.67 6.03
CA GLN A 16 -2.82 -2.24 7.25
C GLN A 16 -1.30 -2.09 7.05
N GLU A 17 -0.66 -3.03 6.36
CA GLU A 17 0.78 -2.94 6.04
C GLU A 17 1.10 -1.72 5.19
N ILE A 18 0.25 -1.39 4.21
CA ILE A 18 0.39 -0.15 3.41
C ILE A 18 0.22 1.08 4.30
N VAL A 19 -0.78 1.10 5.18
CA VAL A 19 -1.00 2.23 6.11
C VAL A 19 0.17 2.39 7.07
N ASP A 20 0.73 1.30 7.58
CA ASP A 20 1.88 1.32 8.47
C ASP A 20 3.13 1.87 7.76
N ALA A 21 3.38 1.47 6.51
CA ALA A 21 4.46 2.03 5.69
C ALA A 21 4.29 3.56 5.50
N ILE A 22 3.05 4.03 5.30
CA ILE A 22 2.77 5.46 5.15
C ILE A 22 2.98 6.23 6.45
N GLN A 23 2.44 5.73 7.55
CA GLN A 23 2.36 6.48 8.82
C GLN A 23 3.64 6.36 9.65
N ASN A 24 4.27 5.19 9.66
CA ASN A 24 5.42 4.90 10.52
C ASN A 24 6.75 4.98 9.79
N GLU A 25 6.77 4.73 8.47
CA GLU A 25 7.99 4.70 7.66
C GLU A 25 8.10 5.87 6.66
N GLY A 26 7.06 6.71 6.57
CA GLY A 26 7.09 7.92 5.76
C GLY A 26 6.99 7.67 4.25
N ALA A 27 6.37 6.56 3.84
CA ALA A 27 6.07 6.29 2.45
C ALA A 27 4.99 7.26 1.94
N ASP A 28 5.37 8.15 1.03
CA ASP A 28 4.50 9.18 0.44
C ASP A 28 4.38 9.07 -1.09
N THR A 29 4.94 8.02 -1.69
CA THR A 29 4.78 7.70 -3.12
C THR A 29 4.52 6.22 -3.31
N VAL A 30 3.98 5.84 -4.48
CA VAL A 30 3.76 4.42 -4.84
C VAL A 30 5.08 3.66 -4.84
N GLU A 31 6.16 4.26 -5.34
CA GLU A 31 7.49 3.64 -5.37
C GLU A 31 8.00 3.33 -3.97
N LYS A 32 7.85 4.24 -3.00
CA LYS A 32 8.23 3.95 -1.61
C LYS A 32 7.39 2.82 -1.00
N ILE A 33 6.10 2.74 -1.34
CA ILE A 33 5.24 1.63 -0.89
C ILE A 33 5.71 0.31 -1.50
N GLN A 34 6.08 0.31 -2.79
CA GLN A 34 6.65 -0.86 -3.46
C GLN A 34 7.96 -1.30 -2.78
N ASP A 35 8.85 -0.36 -2.47
CA ASP A 35 10.14 -0.66 -1.84
C ASP A 35 10.00 -1.25 -0.42
N ILE A 36 9.01 -0.80 0.35
CA ILE A 36 8.81 -1.23 1.75
C ILE A 36 7.98 -2.52 1.85
N THR A 37 6.89 -2.60 1.07
CA THR A 37 5.88 -3.67 1.23
C THR A 37 5.90 -4.70 0.11
N GLU A 38 6.64 -4.45 -0.97
CA GLU A 38 6.60 -5.20 -2.23
C GLU A 38 5.24 -5.14 -2.96
N ALA A 39 4.21 -4.47 -2.43
CA ALA A 39 2.91 -4.36 -3.09
C ALA A 39 3.03 -3.67 -4.46
N GLY A 40 2.42 -4.26 -5.50
CA GLY A 40 2.42 -3.68 -6.86
C GLY A 40 3.65 -4.00 -7.71
N THR A 41 4.60 -4.80 -7.21
CA THR A 41 5.84 -5.16 -7.93
C THR A 41 5.70 -6.34 -8.90
N VAL A 42 4.60 -7.11 -8.82
CA VAL A 42 4.40 -8.33 -9.63
C VAL A 42 3.51 -8.08 -10.85
N CYS A 43 2.19 -7.91 -10.64
CA CYS A 43 1.23 -7.70 -11.74
C CYS A 43 0.76 -6.26 -11.90
N GLY A 44 1.07 -5.38 -10.93
CA GLY A 44 0.64 -3.98 -10.90
C GLY A 44 -0.85 -3.74 -10.62
N GLY A 45 -1.67 -4.78 -10.50
CA GLY A 45 -3.14 -4.64 -10.42
C GLY A 45 -3.68 -3.93 -9.17
N CYS A 46 -2.87 -3.78 -8.13
CA CYS A 46 -3.24 -3.06 -6.90
C CYS A 46 -2.65 -1.63 -6.82
N ILE A 47 -2.01 -1.13 -7.87
CA ILE A 47 -1.37 0.20 -7.85
C ILE A 47 -2.42 1.31 -7.66
N GLU A 48 -3.57 1.24 -8.35
CA GLU A 48 -4.66 2.20 -8.17
C GLU A 48 -5.20 2.21 -6.74
N ASP A 49 -5.34 1.04 -6.10
CA ASP A 49 -5.72 0.94 -4.68
C ASP A 49 -4.68 1.61 -3.76
N ILE A 50 -3.38 1.47 -4.05
CA ILE A 50 -2.31 2.12 -3.28
C ILE A 50 -2.39 3.65 -3.40
N GLU A 51 -2.59 4.16 -4.61
CA GLU A 51 -2.77 5.60 -4.85
C GLU A 51 -3.97 6.16 -4.09
N ASP A 52 -5.10 5.44 -4.09
CA ASP A 52 -6.30 5.85 -3.37
C ASP A 52 -6.08 5.90 -1.85
N ILE A 53 -5.30 4.97 -1.30
CA ILE A 53 -4.90 4.99 0.12
C ILE A 53 -4.04 6.22 0.42
N LEU A 54 -3.05 6.53 -0.43
CA LEU A 54 -2.20 7.72 -0.28
C LEU A 54 -3.03 9.01 -0.32
N LYS A 55 -3.95 9.14 -1.29
CA LYS A 55 -4.88 10.29 -1.41
C LYS A 55 -5.77 10.43 -0.19
N ARG A 56 -6.35 9.32 0.28
CA ARG A 56 -7.19 9.29 1.49
C ARG A 56 -6.44 9.74 2.74
N LEU A 57 -5.13 9.53 2.79
CA LEU A 57 -4.25 9.94 3.89
C LEU A 57 -3.56 11.31 3.67
N GLY A 58 -3.88 12.00 2.57
CA GLY A 58 -3.32 13.32 2.25
C GLY A 58 -1.83 13.31 1.92
N LYS A 59 -1.33 12.22 1.33
CA LYS A 59 0.07 12.05 0.92
C LYS A 59 0.29 12.18 -0.59
N LEU A 60 -0.79 12.11 -1.37
CA LEU A 60 -0.85 12.24 -2.83
C LEU A 60 -2.08 13.07 -3.22
#